data_AF-A0A3M2D0D4-F1
#
_entry.id   AF-A0A3M2D0D4-F1
#
_cell.length_a   1.000
_cell.length_b   1.000
_cell.length_c   1.000
_cell.angle_alpha   90.00
_cell.angle_beta   90.00
_cell.angle_gamma   90.00
#
_symmetry.space_group_name_H-M   'P 1'
#
loop_
_entity.id
_entity.type
_entity.pdbx_description
1 polymer ?
#
loop_
_entity_poly.entity_id
_entity_poly.type
_entity_poly.pdbx_seq_one_letter_code
_entity_poly.pdbx_strand_id
1 'polypeptide(L)'
;MEPKLSAKVRCLDGEVGRVTNVIVDPISRTISHLTVREKNGRHVERQVPVDRLQEVVNEEEVLLRCTDEEFKQFPMVNRDEFVTIKEVEIPRLEEQIHVEPGDVLVPLPRLERDVPRRTFFANMTHAIGVLIALPFVFPVLKYLMKPMYRPFDNTWFTVGNTGKIKKENIGYQFKFTRGFKEAFMPEQQIEKNIWVVKATPDVLQEVYGGKDKKFYDDKGNVIWVNKANNPFVPYSGKCPHLGCGYKWRRTKNFPEGVFLCPCHLSLYDEAGKVLDGPAPRPLDVLPIDVNAAGDIKIIDIEYKAGVKNQIRLL
;
A
#
# COMPACT_ATOMS: atom_id res chain seq x y z
N MET A 1 -2.23 -32.42 60.62
CA MET A 1 -0.88 -33.02 60.57
C MET A 1 -0.50 -33.11 59.11
N GLU A 2 0.51 -32.37 58.68
CA GLU A 2 0.97 -32.35 57.28
C GLU A 2 1.92 -33.54 57.04
N PRO A 3 1.81 -34.24 55.90
CA PRO A 3 2.71 -35.35 55.60
C PRO A 3 4.11 -34.81 55.33
N LYS A 4 5.14 -35.34 56.02
CA LYS A 4 6.53 -35.02 55.68
C LYS A 4 6.91 -35.63 54.33
N LEU A 5 7.78 -34.92 53.62
CA LEU A 5 8.38 -35.42 52.38
C LEU A 5 9.21 -36.67 52.66
N SER A 6 9.33 -37.56 51.67
CA SER A 6 9.95 -38.89 51.79
C SER A 6 9.21 -39.90 52.68
N ALA A 7 8.03 -39.56 53.22
CA ALA A 7 7.16 -40.51 53.91
C ALA A 7 6.76 -41.67 53.00
N LYS A 8 6.68 -42.87 53.57
CA LYS A 8 6.24 -44.08 52.88
C LYS A 8 4.75 -43.99 52.64
N VAL A 9 4.33 -44.32 51.43
CA VAL A 9 2.92 -44.31 51.03
C VAL A 9 2.44 -45.74 50.94
N ARG A 10 1.37 -46.04 51.68
CA ARG A 10 0.71 -47.35 51.71
C ARG A 10 -0.74 -47.22 51.28
N CYS A 11 -1.14 -48.12 50.40
CA CYS A 11 -2.53 -48.41 50.06
C CYS A 11 -3.08 -49.49 51.01
N LEU A 12 -4.38 -49.79 50.89
CA LEU A 12 -5.06 -50.80 51.72
C LEU A 12 -4.48 -52.21 51.56
N ASP A 13 -3.81 -52.48 50.45
CA ASP A 13 -3.29 -53.77 49.99
C ASP A 13 -1.75 -53.84 49.94
N GLY A 14 -1.03 -52.75 50.21
CA GLY A 14 0.43 -52.78 50.23
C GLY A 14 1.13 -51.42 50.19
N GLU A 15 2.47 -51.45 50.24
CA GLU A 15 3.31 -50.26 50.07
C GLU A 15 3.50 -49.95 48.59
N VAL A 16 3.11 -48.73 48.18
CA VAL A 16 3.11 -48.31 46.77
C VAL A 16 4.29 -47.41 46.40
N GLY A 17 4.82 -46.63 47.35
CA GLY A 17 5.85 -45.65 47.02
C GLY A 17 6.24 -44.70 48.13
N ARG A 18 6.79 -43.54 47.76
CA ARG A 18 7.14 -42.44 48.67
C ARG A 18 6.67 -41.10 48.15
N VAL A 19 6.33 -40.18 49.05
CA VAL A 19 6.00 -38.79 48.71
C VAL A 19 7.27 -38.06 48.28
N THR A 20 7.24 -37.43 47.10
CA THR A 20 8.37 -36.62 46.58
C THR A 20 8.10 -35.14 46.61
N ASN A 21 6.89 -34.71 46.26
CA ASN A 21 6.50 -33.30 46.17
C ASN A 21 5.04 -33.11 46.58
N VAL A 22 4.68 -31.86 46.82
CA VAL A 22 3.30 -31.46 47.14
C VAL A 22 2.82 -30.44 46.12
N ILE A 23 1.62 -30.63 45.57
CA ILE A 23 1.00 -29.71 44.62
C ILE A 23 0.02 -28.81 45.37
N VAL A 24 0.25 -27.50 45.29
CA VAL A 24 -0.55 -26.48 45.98
C VAL A 24 -1.42 -25.74 44.98
N ASP A 25 -2.68 -25.51 45.36
CA ASP A 25 -3.55 -24.61 44.62
C ASP A 25 -3.18 -23.15 44.99
N PRO A 26 -2.75 -22.32 44.02
CA PRO A 26 -2.32 -20.95 44.29
C PRO A 26 -3.45 -20.02 44.78
N ILE A 27 -4.73 -20.37 44.53
CA ILE A 27 -5.89 -19.58 44.93
C ILE A 27 -6.31 -19.92 46.35
N SER A 28 -6.53 -21.22 46.65
CA SER A 28 -6.96 -21.66 47.99
C SER A 28 -5.81 -21.73 48.99
N ARG A 29 -4.56 -21.76 48.52
CA ARG A 29 -3.32 -21.92 49.32
C ARG A 29 -3.30 -23.19 50.15
N THR A 30 -4.03 -24.20 49.70
CA THR A 30 -4.07 -25.52 50.33
C THR A 30 -3.40 -26.55 49.44
N ILE A 31 -2.92 -27.62 50.07
CA ILE A 31 -2.43 -28.80 49.37
C ILE A 31 -3.61 -29.41 48.60
N SER A 32 -3.48 -29.51 47.28
CA SER A 32 -4.49 -30.11 46.42
C SER A 32 -4.18 -31.59 46.15
N HIS A 33 -2.91 -31.90 45.88
CA HIS A 33 -2.45 -33.25 45.55
C HIS A 33 -1.07 -33.51 46.17
N LEU A 34 -0.78 -34.79 46.42
CA LEU A 34 0.54 -35.30 46.74
C LEU A 34 1.15 -35.96 45.50
N THR A 35 2.44 -35.75 45.27
CA THR A 35 3.19 -36.48 44.28
C THR A 35 3.85 -37.70 44.91
N VAL A 36 3.50 -38.89 44.42
CA VAL A 36 4.02 -40.17 44.93
C VAL A 36 4.86 -40.85 43.86
N ARG A 37 6.10 -41.19 44.20
CA ARG A 37 7.01 -41.98 43.36
C ARG A 37 6.83 -43.47 43.63
N GLU A 38 6.57 -44.23 42.58
CA GLU A 38 6.38 -45.68 42.64
C GLU A 38 7.64 -46.43 43.10
N LYS A 39 7.46 -47.52 43.85
CA LYS A 39 8.56 -48.38 44.34
C LYS A 39 9.19 -49.26 43.24
N ASN A 40 8.38 -49.74 42.29
CA ASN A 40 8.77 -50.72 41.27
C ASN A 40 8.79 -50.16 39.83
N GLY A 41 8.38 -48.91 39.62
CA GLY A 41 8.36 -48.24 38.33
C GLY A 41 9.64 -47.43 38.09
N ARG A 42 10.10 -47.33 36.83
CA ARG A 42 11.20 -46.43 36.42
C ARG A 42 10.81 -44.97 36.71
N HIS A 43 11.08 -44.47 37.92
CA HIS A 43 10.92 -43.06 38.31
C HIS A 43 9.56 -42.42 37.91
N VAL A 44 8.46 -43.17 37.94
CA VAL A 44 7.14 -42.62 37.62
C VAL A 44 6.57 -41.96 38.87
N GLU A 45 6.17 -40.70 38.73
CA GLU A 45 5.54 -39.90 39.76
C GLU A 45 4.06 -39.67 39.42
N ARG A 46 3.17 -39.95 40.37
CA ARG A 46 1.71 -39.82 40.20
C ARG A 46 1.12 -38.77 41.10
N GLN A 47 0.07 -38.12 40.59
CA GLN A 47 -0.72 -37.11 41.30
C GLN A 47 -1.83 -37.79 42.07
N VAL A 48 -1.69 -37.85 43.39
CA VAL A 48 -2.71 -38.41 44.29
C VAL A 48 -3.48 -37.26 44.94
N PRO A 49 -4.78 -37.14 44.69
CA PRO A 49 -5.64 -36.15 45.37
C PRO A 49 -5.59 -36.28 46.90
N VAL A 50 -5.56 -35.14 47.60
CA VAL A 50 -5.47 -35.08 49.07
C VAL A 50 -6.69 -35.72 49.76
N ASP A 51 -7.85 -35.77 49.10
CA ASP A 51 -9.09 -36.40 49.59
C ASP A 51 -8.99 -37.94 49.71
N ARG A 52 -7.99 -38.55 49.08
CA ARG A 52 -7.67 -39.98 49.21
C ARG A 52 -6.78 -40.30 50.39
N LEU A 53 -6.37 -39.31 51.18
CA LEU A 53 -5.64 -39.54 52.42
C LEU A 53 -6.61 -39.99 53.51
N GLN A 54 -6.38 -41.19 54.05
CA GLN A 54 -7.22 -41.75 55.10
C GLN A 54 -6.77 -41.29 56.48
N GLU A 55 -5.49 -41.50 56.79
CA GLU A 55 -4.88 -41.15 58.07
C GLU A 55 -3.37 -40.99 57.89
N VAL A 56 -2.77 -40.03 58.59
CA VAL A 56 -1.32 -39.90 58.72
C VAL A 56 -0.96 -40.62 60.02
N VAL A 57 -0.56 -41.89 59.90
CA VAL A 57 -0.37 -42.79 61.06
C VAL A 57 0.83 -42.36 61.90
N ASN A 58 1.89 -41.87 61.24
CA ASN A 58 3.08 -41.27 61.85
C ASN A 58 3.66 -40.23 60.88
N GLU A 59 4.61 -39.40 61.32
CA GLU A 59 5.30 -38.43 60.45
C GLU A 59 6.06 -39.07 59.27
N GLU A 60 6.23 -40.39 59.27
CA GLU A 60 7.01 -41.15 58.28
C GLU A 60 6.15 -42.04 57.37
N GLU A 61 4.84 -42.17 57.60
CA GLU A 61 3.97 -43.09 56.86
C GLU A 61 2.56 -42.52 56.62
N VAL A 62 2.12 -42.59 55.37
CA VAL A 62 0.87 -42.02 54.86
C VAL A 62 -0.01 -43.14 54.31
N LEU A 63 -1.23 -43.29 54.84
CA LEU A 63 -2.21 -44.26 54.36
C LEU A 63 -3.18 -43.63 53.35
N LEU A 64 -3.27 -44.26 52.18
CA LEU A 64 -4.24 -43.92 51.14
C LEU A 64 -5.48 -44.81 51.23
N ARG A 65 -6.64 -44.19 51.05
CA ARG A 65 -7.95 -44.86 50.91
C ARG A 65 -8.15 -45.35 49.47
N CYS A 66 -7.22 -46.13 48.95
CA CYS A 66 -7.32 -46.79 47.65
C CYS A 66 -6.52 -48.10 47.64
N THR A 67 -6.75 -48.91 46.62
CA THR A 67 -5.95 -50.11 46.31
C THR A 67 -4.74 -49.75 45.42
N ASP A 68 -3.77 -50.66 45.29
CA ASP A 68 -2.61 -50.52 44.40
C ASP A 68 -3.05 -50.40 42.92
N GLU A 69 -4.11 -51.10 42.52
CA GLU A 69 -4.66 -51.00 41.17
C GLU A 69 -5.32 -49.65 40.89
N GLU A 70 -6.08 -49.10 41.84
CA GLU A 70 -6.61 -47.74 41.74
C GLU A 70 -5.49 -46.70 41.74
N PHE A 71 -4.41 -46.93 42.51
CA PHE A 71 -3.26 -46.05 42.55
C PHE A 71 -2.56 -45.94 41.19
N LYS A 72 -2.42 -47.06 40.46
CA LYS A 72 -1.85 -47.08 39.09
C LYS A 72 -2.69 -46.34 38.05
N GLN A 73 -3.96 -46.04 38.35
CA GLN A 73 -4.83 -45.27 37.46
C GLN A 73 -4.68 -43.75 37.65
N PHE A 74 -4.01 -43.28 38.72
CA PHE A 74 -3.83 -41.85 38.92
C PHE A 74 -2.95 -41.21 37.83
N PRO A 75 -3.23 -39.96 37.44
CA PRO A 75 -2.47 -39.25 36.43
C PRO A 75 -0.99 -39.16 36.77
N MET A 76 -0.13 -39.32 35.77
CA MET A 76 1.30 -39.05 35.91
C MET A 76 1.55 -37.55 36.05
N VAL A 77 2.59 -37.16 36.79
CA VAL A 77 3.03 -35.77 36.87
C VAL A 77 3.74 -35.40 35.57
N ASN A 78 3.17 -34.45 34.84
CA ASN A 78 3.87 -33.78 33.74
C ASN A 78 4.62 -32.56 34.30
N ARG A 79 5.95 -32.64 34.39
CA ARG A 79 6.75 -31.58 35.03
C ARG A 79 6.64 -30.23 34.33
N ASP A 80 6.39 -30.23 33.02
CA ASP A 80 6.27 -29.00 32.21
C ASP A 80 5.00 -28.20 32.51
N GLU A 81 4.06 -28.73 33.31
CA GLU A 81 2.83 -28.06 33.72
C GLU A 81 2.93 -27.39 35.10
N PHE A 82 4.06 -27.53 35.79
CA PHE A 82 4.27 -27.01 37.14
C PHE A 82 5.54 -26.19 37.24
N VAL A 83 5.47 -25.13 38.04
CA VAL A 83 6.63 -24.31 38.45
C VAL A 83 6.93 -24.55 39.92
N THR A 84 8.20 -24.45 40.28
CA THR A 84 8.62 -24.51 41.70
C THR A 84 8.47 -23.14 42.35
N ILE A 85 8.33 -23.10 43.67
CA ILE A 85 8.27 -21.81 44.40
C ILE A 85 9.60 -21.05 44.40
N LYS A 86 10.70 -21.68 43.93
CA LYS A 86 11.95 -20.98 43.59
C LYS A 86 11.84 -20.13 42.32
N GLU A 87 10.91 -20.49 41.42
CA GLU A 87 10.69 -19.81 40.14
C GLU A 87 9.53 -18.81 40.21
N VAL A 88 8.57 -19.03 41.13
CA VAL A 88 7.43 -18.14 41.38
C VAL A 88 7.22 -17.98 42.88
N GLU A 89 7.55 -16.80 43.42
CA GLU A 89 7.23 -16.45 44.80
C GLU A 89 5.72 -16.24 44.96
N ILE A 90 5.07 -17.10 45.76
CA ILE A 90 3.68 -16.89 46.18
C ILE A 90 3.70 -16.18 47.52
N PRO A 91 3.20 -14.93 47.63
CA PRO A 91 3.23 -14.18 48.86
C PRO A 91 2.50 -14.92 50.00
N ARG A 92 3.19 -15.07 51.15
CA ARG A 92 2.66 -15.67 52.41
C ARG A 92 2.30 -17.15 52.33
N LEU A 93 2.78 -17.88 51.32
CA LEU A 93 2.56 -19.32 51.26
C LEU A 93 3.32 -20.08 52.37
N GLU A 94 4.51 -19.58 52.73
CA GLU A 94 5.36 -20.09 53.81
C GLU A 94 4.72 -19.96 55.20
N GLU A 95 3.75 -19.05 55.38
CA GLU A 95 3.01 -18.89 56.64
C GLU A 95 1.99 -20.01 56.87
N GLN A 96 1.61 -20.75 55.81
CA GLN A 96 0.52 -21.73 55.83
C GLN A 96 0.97 -23.17 55.57
N ILE A 97 2.15 -23.39 54.97
CA ILE A 97 2.67 -24.71 54.59
C ILE A 97 4.12 -24.81 55.05
N HIS A 98 4.42 -25.79 55.93
CA HIS A 98 5.77 -25.96 56.50
C HIS A 98 6.62 -26.90 55.62
N VAL A 99 7.02 -26.44 54.43
CA VAL A 99 7.78 -27.25 53.45
C VAL A 99 8.93 -26.43 52.84
N GLU A 100 10.05 -27.08 52.50
CA GLU A 100 11.19 -26.39 51.86
C GLU A 100 10.87 -25.91 50.42
N PRO A 101 11.45 -24.77 49.98
CA PRO A 101 11.13 -24.17 48.68
C PRO A 101 11.34 -25.01 47.41
N GLY A 102 12.14 -26.08 47.49
CA GLY A 102 12.37 -26.98 46.35
C GLY A 102 11.22 -27.95 46.06
N ASP A 103 10.32 -28.13 47.04
CA ASP A 103 9.47 -29.32 47.09
C ASP A 103 7.98 -29.06 46.81
N VAL A 104 7.62 -27.78 46.68
CA VAL A 104 6.26 -27.32 46.37
C VAL A 104 6.11 -27.04 44.88
N LEU A 105 5.09 -27.64 44.28
CA LEU A 105 4.72 -27.47 42.87
C LEU A 105 3.44 -26.66 42.75
N VAL A 106 3.47 -25.68 41.86
CA VAL A 106 2.34 -24.80 41.55
C VAL A 106 1.98 -24.97 40.09
N PRO A 107 0.70 -25.20 39.74
CA PRO A 107 0.29 -25.32 38.34
C PRO A 107 0.54 -24.02 37.58
N LEU A 108 1.12 -24.13 36.37
CA LEU A 108 1.37 -22.99 35.49
C LEU A 108 0.06 -22.25 35.16
N PRO A 109 0.01 -20.90 35.33
CA PRO A 109 -1.17 -20.11 35.00
C PRO A 109 -1.61 -20.31 33.55
N ARG A 110 -2.92 -20.48 33.33
CA ARG A 110 -3.47 -20.73 31.97
C ARG A 110 -3.09 -19.64 30.95
N LEU A 111 -3.01 -18.39 31.38
CA LEU A 111 -2.65 -17.25 30.51
C LEU A 111 -1.22 -17.35 29.93
N GLU A 112 -0.32 -18.10 30.58
CA GLU A 112 1.03 -18.32 30.06
C GLU A 112 1.16 -19.61 29.24
N ARG A 113 0.14 -20.48 29.24
CA ARG A 113 0.11 -21.71 28.44
C ARG A 113 -0.14 -21.43 26.96
N ASP A 114 -0.99 -20.45 26.65
CA ASP A 114 -1.53 -20.31 25.30
C ASP A 114 -0.74 -19.32 24.41
N VAL A 115 -0.13 -18.28 24.99
CA VAL A 115 0.61 -17.26 24.21
C VAL A 115 1.95 -16.92 24.87
N PRO A 116 3.08 -17.26 24.24
CA PRO A 116 4.39 -16.83 24.73
C PRO A 116 4.49 -15.31 24.77
N ARG A 117 5.07 -14.75 25.84
CA ARG A 117 5.26 -13.30 26.03
C ARG A 117 5.91 -12.62 24.80
N ARG A 118 6.89 -13.27 24.17
CA ARG A 118 7.56 -12.76 22.95
C ARG A 118 6.58 -12.56 21.79
N THR A 119 5.68 -13.52 21.59
CA THR A 119 4.65 -13.46 20.52
C THR A 119 3.65 -12.34 20.79
N PHE A 120 3.24 -12.16 22.05
CA PHE A 120 2.36 -11.06 22.44
C PHE A 120 2.99 -9.69 22.11
N PHE A 121 4.22 -9.45 22.56
CA PHE A 121 4.89 -8.17 22.32
C PHE A 121 5.19 -7.92 20.83
N ALA A 122 5.54 -8.97 20.07
CA ALA A 122 5.73 -8.87 18.63
C ALA A 122 4.42 -8.43 17.93
N ASN A 123 3.30 -9.10 18.22
CA ASN A 123 2.00 -8.78 17.63
C ASN A 123 1.54 -7.36 17.99
N MET A 124 1.73 -6.94 19.25
CA MET A 124 1.42 -5.58 19.69
C MET A 124 2.26 -4.53 18.94
N THR A 125 3.55 -4.81 18.74
CA THR A 125 4.46 -3.92 17.99
C THR A 125 4.03 -3.80 16.54
N HIS A 126 3.66 -4.91 15.90
CA HIS A 126 3.11 -4.90 14.55
C HIS A 126 1.82 -4.08 14.46
N ALA A 127 0.89 -4.25 15.41
CA ALA A 127 -0.37 -3.51 15.43
C ALA A 127 -0.14 -1.99 15.54
N ILE A 128 0.70 -1.56 16.48
CA ILE A 128 1.05 -0.14 16.65
C ILE A 128 1.78 0.39 15.41
N GLY A 129 2.73 -0.38 14.86
CA GLY A 129 3.46 -0.03 13.66
C GLY A 129 2.55 0.20 12.45
N VAL A 130 1.55 -0.67 12.25
CA VAL A 130 0.55 -0.52 11.18
C VAL A 130 -0.28 0.75 11.37
N LEU A 131 -0.73 1.03 12.61
CA LEU A 131 -1.52 2.24 12.90
C LEU A 131 -0.74 3.53 12.64
N ILE A 132 0.57 3.54 12.93
CA ILE A 132 1.44 4.69 12.66
C ILE A 132 1.73 4.81 11.15
N ALA A 133 1.95 3.71 10.45
CA ALA A 133 2.30 3.71 9.03
C ALA A 133 1.13 4.11 8.12
N LEU A 134 -0.10 3.71 8.46
CA LEU A 134 -1.29 3.88 7.60
C LEU A 134 -1.56 5.36 7.21
N PRO A 135 -1.46 6.35 8.13
CA PRO A 135 -1.57 7.77 7.77
C PRO A 135 -0.52 8.28 6.77
N PHE A 136 0.67 7.67 6.70
CA PHE A 136 1.71 8.05 5.72
C PHE A 136 1.49 7.44 4.34
N VAL A 137 0.78 6.30 4.25
CA VAL A 137 0.45 5.66 2.97
C VAL A 137 -0.49 6.56 2.16
N PHE A 138 -1.49 7.18 2.79
CA PHE A 138 -2.47 8.02 2.11
C PHE A 138 -1.87 9.21 1.33
N PRO A 139 -1.01 10.09 1.90
CA PRO A 139 -0.44 11.21 1.16
C PRO A 139 0.49 10.74 0.04
N VAL A 140 1.24 9.65 0.23
CA VAL A 140 2.10 9.07 -0.82
C VAL A 140 1.25 8.57 -1.97
N LEU A 141 0.21 7.78 -1.68
CA LEU A 141 -0.71 7.28 -2.70
C LEU A 141 -1.43 8.43 -3.42
N LYS A 142 -1.94 9.41 -2.67
CA LYS A 142 -2.57 10.61 -3.24
C LYS A 142 -1.61 11.40 -4.14
N TYR A 143 -0.33 11.50 -3.77
CA TYR A 143 0.67 12.16 -4.59
C TYR A 143 0.92 11.40 -5.89
N LEU A 144 1.11 10.08 -5.82
CA LEU A 144 1.31 9.23 -7.00
C LEU A 144 0.10 9.20 -7.93
N MET A 145 -1.11 9.26 -7.37
CA MET A 145 -2.36 9.30 -8.15
C MET A 145 -2.74 10.70 -8.64
N LYS A 146 -2.05 11.77 -8.21
CA LYS A 146 -2.36 13.15 -8.60
C LYS A 146 -2.49 13.36 -10.12
N PRO A 147 -1.63 12.78 -10.99
CA PRO A 147 -1.77 12.93 -12.44
C PRO A 147 -3.12 12.40 -12.95
N MET A 148 -3.70 11.37 -12.34
CA MET A 148 -4.95 10.76 -12.80
C MET A 148 -6.19 11.64 -12.56
N TYR A 149 -6.14 12.52 -11.56
CA TYR A 149 -7.29 13.34 -11.16
C TYR A 149 -7.12 14.83 -11.45
N ARG A 150 -6.05 15.21 -12.16
CA ARG A 150 -5.85 16.61 -12.54
C ARG A 150 -6.80 16.95 -13.70
N PRO A 151 -7.67 17.96 -13.57
CA PRO A 151 -8.52 18.38 -14.69
C PRO A 151 -7.66 18.95 -15.81
N PHE A 152 -8.18 18.89 -17.03
CA PHE A 152 -7.50 19.47 -18.19
C PHE A 152 -7.30 20.97 -18.03
N ASP A 153 -6.10 21.45 -18.34
CA ASP A 153 -5.83 22.87 -18.36
C ASP A 153 -6.45 23.53 -19.61
N ASN A 154 -7.59 24.17 -19.40
CA ASN A 154 -8.38 24.86 -20.43
C ASN A 154 -8.15 26.39 -20.43
N THR A 155 -7.05 26.88 -19.85
CA THR A 155 -6.77 28.31 -19.78
C THR A 155 -6.47 28.89 -21.16
N TRP A 156 -7.11 30.04 -21.46
CA TRP A 156 -6.82 30.82 -22.65
C TRP A 156 -5.63 31.73 -22.42
N PHE A 157 -4.78 31.87 -23.42
CA PHE A 157 -3.69 32.84 -23.40
C PHE A 157 -3.42 33.39 -24.80
N THR A 158 -2.93 34.62 -24.82
CA THR A 158 -2.58 35.32 -26.05
C THR A 158 -1.22 34.87 -26.55
N VAL A 159 -1.15 34.39 -27.79
CA VAL A 159 0.08 33.89 -28.44
C VAL A 159 0.68 34.89 -29.42
N GLY A 160 -0.09 35.85 -29.90
CA GLY A 160 0.37 36.87 -30.83
C GLY A 160 -0.77 37.62 -31.49
N ASN A 161 -0.48 38.23 -32.63
CA ASN A 161 -1.43 39.05 -33.37
C ASN A 161 -1.40 38.67 -34.86
N THR A 162 -2.55 38.70 -35.51
CA THR A 162 -2.76 38.34 -36.92
C THR A 162 -1.97 39.23 -37.88
N GLY A 163 -1.61 40.45 -37.49
CA GLY A 163 -0.77 41.35 -38.29
C GLY A 163 0.62 40.80 -38.62
N LYS A 164 1.10 39.77 -37.89
CA LYS A 164 2.35 39.06 -38.23
C LYS A 164 2.18 38.09 -39.41
N ILE A 165 0.96 37.70 -39.73
CA ILE A 165 0.61 36.73 -40.76
C ILE A 165 0.29 37.48 -42.06
N LYS A 166 1.28 37.57 -42.96
CA LYS A 166 1.18 38.39 -44.18
C LYS A 166 0.77 37.61 -45.43
N LYS A 167 1.04 36.31 -45.45
CA LYS A 167 0.82 35.43 -46.61
C LYS A 167 -0.13 34.30 -46.24
N GLU A 168 -0.92 33.90 -47.23
CA GLU A 168 -1.83 32.76 -47.14
C GLU A 168 -1.07 31.45 -47.35
N ASN A 169 -1.59 30.36 -46.78
CA ASN A 169 -1.05 29.00 -46.90
C ASN A 169 0.41 28.84 -46.47
N ILE A 170 0.88 29.71 -45.57
CA ILE A 170 2.22 29.64 -44.96
C ILE A 170 2.09 29.55 -43.45
N GLY A 171 2.84 28.63 -42.85
CA GLY A 171 2.96 28.51 -41.40
C GLY A 171 3.78 29.63 -40.77
N TYR A 172 3.17 30.37 -39.84
CA TYR A 172 3.86 31.35 -38.99
C TYR A 172 4.02 30.82 -37.57
N GLN A 173 5.24 30.89 -37.03
CA GLN A 173 5.54 30.40 -35.68
C GLN A 173 5.25 31.47 -34.64
N PHE A 174 4.52 31.10 -33.59
CA PHE A 174 4.35 31.89 -32.39
C PHE A 174 4.95 31.14 -31.21
N LYS A 175 5.83 31.80 -30.45
CA LYS A 175 6.46 31.27 -29.25
C LYS A 175 5.81 31.91 -28.03
N PHE A 176 5.61 31.11 -26.99
CA PHE A 176 5.07 31.56 -25.71
C PHE A 176 5.67 30.74 -24.58
N THR A 177 5.63 31.27 -23.38
CA THR A 177 6.18 30.62 -22.19
C THR A 177 5.03 30.17 -21.30
N ARG A 178 5.06 28.90 -20.87
CA ARG A 178 4.09 28.35 -19.93
C ARG A 178 4.78 28.02 -18.61
N GLY A 179 4.36 28.70 -17.55
CA GLY A 179 4.73 28.35 -16.19
C GLY A 179 4.03 27.06 -15.79
N PHE A 180 4.77 26.10 -15.25
CA PHE A 180 4.19 24.97 -14.55
C PHE A 180 4.90 24.77 -13.21
N LYS A 181 4.10 24.53 -12.17
CA LYS A 181 4.58 24.25 -10.82
C LYS A 181 4.28 22.80 -10.46
N GLU A 182 5.31 21.98 -10.42
CA GLU A 182 5.22 20.60 -9.95
C GLU A 182 5.57 20.52 -8.47
N ALA A 183 4.53 20.35 -7.65
CA ALA A 183 4.67 20.07 -6.21
C ALA A 183 5.59 21.07 -5.49
N PHE A 184 6.74 20.61 -5.02
CA PHE A 184 7.75 21.38 -4.29
C PHE A 184 8.84 21.97 -5.20
N MET A 185 8.82 21.70 -6.51
CA MET A 185 9.77 22.30 -7.44
C MET A 185 9.43 23.78 -7.68
N PRO A 186 10.45 24.63 -7.88
CA PRO A 186 10.24 26.01 -8.30
C PRO A 186 9.47 26.05 -9.62
N GLU A 187 8.70 27.12 -9.82
CA GLU A 187 7.93 27.31 -11.05
C GLU A 187 8.89 27.30 -12.24
N GLN A 188 8.73 26.30 -13.11
CA GLN A 188 9.53 26.16 -14.31
C GLN A 188 8.79 26.81 -15.48
N GLN A 189 9.55 27.55 -16.28
CA GLN A 189 9.04 28.19 -17.49
C GLN A 189 9.46 27.34 -18.70
N ILE A 190 8.48 26.72 -19.35
CA ILE A 190 8.72 25.99 -20.60
C ILE A 190 8.42 26.92 -21.77
N GLU A 191 9.42 27.13 -22.62
CA GLU A 191 9.20 27.73 -23.93
C GLU A 191 8.49 26.73 -24.84
N LYS A 192 7.29 27.11 -25.29
CA LYS A 192 6.49 26.34 -26.23
C LYS A 192 6.27 27.17 -27.50
N ASN A 193 5.82 26.49 -28.55
CA ASN A 193 5.46 27.14 -29.78
C ASN A 193 4.21 26.51 -30.39
N ILE A 194 3.53 27.29 -31.20
CA ILE A 194 2.46 26.86 -32.10
C ILE A 194 2.75 27.41 -33.50
N TRP A 195 2.04 26.86 -34.47
CA TRP A 195 2.00 27.37 -35.83
C TRP A 195 0.61 27.90 -36.12
N VAL A 196 0.49 29.02 -36.82
CA VAL A 196 -0.79 29.50 -37.33
C VAL A 196 -0.66 29.70 -38.82
N VAL A 197 -1.60 29.14 -39.57
CA VAL A 197 -1.73 29.30 -41.01
C VAL A 197 -2.96 30.17 -41.29
N LYS A 198 -2.81 31.19 -42.15
CA LYS A 198 -3.96 31.85 -42.77
C LYS A 198 -4.37 31.03 -43.99
N ALA A 199 -5.36 30.18 -43.82
CA ALA A 199 -5.81 29.19 -44.79
C ALA A 199 -6.77 29.82 -45.82
N THR A 200 -6.61 29.42 -47.09
CA THR A 200 -7.61 29.67 -48.13
C THR A 200 -8.86 28.79 -47.90
N PRO A 201 -10.01 29.11 -48.54
CA PRO A 201 -11.22 28.30 -48.40
C PRO A 201 -11.01 26.81 -48.72
N ASP A 202 -10.14 26.47 -49.67
CA ASP A 202 -9.81 25.09 -50.03
C ASP A 202 -9.11 24.36 -48.87
N VAL A 203 -8.14 25.02 -48.23
CA VAL A 203 -7.41 24.48 -47.07
C VAL A 203 -8.36 24.34 -45.86
N LEU A 204 -9.25 25.31 -45.65
CA LEU A 204 -10.28 25.19 -44.61
C LEU A 204 -11.20 23.99 -44.85
N GLN A 205 -11.55 23.73 -46.11
CA GLN A 205 -12.34 22.57 -46.48
C GLN A 205 -11.60 21.26 -46.19
N GLU A 206 -10.28 21.19 -46.42
CA GLU A 206 -9.49 20.01 -46.06
C GLU A 206 -9.35 19.82 -44.55
N VAL A 207 -9.15 20.89 -43.79
CA VAL A 207 -8.96 20.83 -42.33
C VAL A 207 -10.27 20.51 -41.60
N TYR A 208 -11.37 21.15 -42.00
CA TYR A 208 -12.64 21.13 -41.26
C TYR A 208 -13.75 20.35 -41.98
N GLY A 209 -13.58 19.98 -43.26
CA GLY A 209 -14.61 19.28 -44.03
C GLY A 209 -15.92 20.06 -44.16
N GLY A 210 -15.86 21.40 -44.08
CA GLY A 210 -17.02 22.28 -44.05
C GLY A 210 -17.83 22.27 -42.75
N LYS A 211 -17.31 21.65 -41.68
CA LYS A 211 -17.99 21.57 -40.36
C LYS A 211 -17.16 22.19 -39.25
N ASP A 212 -17.83 22.85 -38.33
CA ASP A 212 -17.21 23.39 -37.12
C ASP A 212 -16.53 22.29 -36.28
N LYS A 213 -15.30 22.54 -35.83
CA LYS A 213 -14.54 21.60 -34.99
C LYS A 213 -14.73 21.92 -33.50
N LYS A 214 -15.34 20.99 -32.78
CA LYS A 214 -15.59 21.11 -31.33
C LYS A 214 -14.42 20.54 -30.53
N PHE A 215 -14.12 21.18 -29.41
CA PHE A 215 -13.15 20.72 -28.42
C PHE A 215 -13.86 20.46 -27.10
N TYR A 216 -13.37 19.48 -26.34
CA TYR A 216 -14.04 19.00 -25.13
C TYR A 216 -13.10 19.00 -23.91
N ASP A 217 -13.69 19.13 -22.73
CA ASP A 217 -13.02 18.95 -21.44
C ASP A 217 -12.96 17.46 -21.03
N ASP A 218 -12.45 17.19 -19.84
CA ASP A 218 -12.35 15.86 -19.22
C ASP A 218 -13.72 15.24 -18.89
N LYS A 219 -14.77 16.06 -18.82
CA LYS A 219 -16.16 15.66 -18.54
C LYS A 219 -17.02 15.54 -19.80
N GLY A 220 -16.47 15.84 -20.97
CA GLY A 220 -17.18 15.83 -22.25
C GLY A 220 -17.97 17.10 -22.55
N ASN A 221 -17.84 18.17 -21.77
CA ASN A 221 -18.42 19.47 -22.09
C ASN A 221 -17.62 20.16 -23.19
N VAL A 222 -18.31 20.90 -24.06
CA VAL A 222 -17.67 21.66 -25.12
C VAL A 222 -16.96 22.88 -24.53
N ILE A 223 -15.63 22.95 -24.66
CA ILE A 223 -14.84 24.12 -24.22
C ILE A 223 -14.84 25.23 -25.27
N TRP A 224 -14.81 24.84 -26.56
CA TRP A 224 -14.71 25.76 -27.67
C TRP A 224 -15.09 25.09 -28.99
N VAL A 225 -15.42 25.91 -29.98
CA VAL A 225 -15.72 25.48 -31.34
C VAL A 225 -14.97 26.37 -32.32
N ASN A 226 -13.99 25.79 -33.03
CA ASN A 226 -13.39 26.48 -34.16
C ASN A 226 -14.40 26.51 -35.30
N LYS A 227 -14.71 27.71 -35.76
CA LYS A 227 -15.59 27.93 -36.90
C LYS A 227 -14.88 27.58 -38.20
N ALA A 228 -15.54 26.81 -39.06
CA ALA A 228 -14.97 26.38 -40.33
C ALA A 228 -14.68 27.55 -41.30
N ASN A 229 -15.32 28.70 -41.09
CA ASN A 229 -15.11 29.93 -41.87
C ASN A 229 -13.99 30.83 -41.30
N ASN A 230 -13.41 30.50 -40.15
CA ASN A 230 -12.30 31.27 -39.59
C ASN A 230 -11.03 30.95 -40.40
N PRO A 231 -10.39 31.93 -41.07
CA PRO A 231 -9.23 31.68 -41.92
C PRO A 231 -7.98 31.31 -41.13
N PHE A 232 -7.96 31.46 -39.80
CA PHE A 232 -6.79 31.14 -39.00
C PHE A 232 -6.88 29.72 -38.44
N VAL A 233 -5.96 28.86 -38.87
CA VAL A 233 -5.83 27.48 -38.38
C VAL A 233 -4.59 27.36 -37.49
N PRO A 234 -4.75 27.15 -36.17
CA PRO A 234 -3.63 26.90 -35.29
C PRO A 234 -3.26 25.41 -35.28
N TYR A 235 -1.97 25.10 -35.33
CA TYR A 235 -1.44 23.76 -35.10
C TYR A 235 -0.52 23.74 -33.88
N SER A 236 -0.56 22.65 -33.12
CA SER A 236 0.39 22.36 -32.05
C SER A 236 1.81 22.35 -32.58
N GLY A 237 2.77 22.92 -31.86
CA GLY A 237 4.18 22.85 -32.25
C GLY A 237 4.81 21.46 -32.20
N LYS A 238 4.08 20.43 -31.77
CA LYS A 238 4.54 19.04 -31.61
C LYS A 238 4.11 18.16 -32.77
N CYS A 239 5.07 17.45 -33.36
CA CYS A 239 4.84 16.46 -34.40
C CYS A 239 4.10 15.22 -33.83
N PRO A 240 2.99 14.77 -34.44
CA PRO A 240 2.23 13.59 -34.00
C PRO A 240 3.01 12.27 -33.96
N HIS A 241 4.20 12.19 -34.57
CA HIS A 241 5.05 11.00 -34.53
C HIS A 241 5.60 10.75 -33.13
N LEU A 242 6.52 11.59 -32.64
CA LEU A 242 7.18 11.43 -31.33
C LEU A 242 7.28 12.75 -30.54
N GLY A 243 6.51 13.78 -30.91
CA GLY A 243 6.42 15.03 -30.17
C GLY A 243 7.53 16.05 -30.47
N CYS A 244 8.42 15.78 -31.43
CA CYS A 244 9.44 16.73 -31.87
C CYS A 244 8.85 18.04 -32.40
N GLY A 245 9.56 19.15 -32.21
CA GLY A 245 9.29 20.40 -32.91
C GLY A 245 9.51 20.27 -34.42
N TYR A 246 8.68 20.94 -35.22
CA TYR A 246 8.79 20.99 -36.67
C TYR A 246 8.78 22.45 -37.17
N LYS A 247 9.21 22.67 -38.43
CA LYS A 247 9.33 24.01 -39.02
C LYS A 247 8.71 24.08 -40.41
N TRP A 248 8.15 25.23 -40.76
CA TRP A 248 7.80 25.54 -42.15
C TRP A 248 9.08 25.72 -42.99
N ARG A 249 9.22 24.95 -44.07
CA ARG A 249 10.40 24.95 -44.95
C ARG A 249 9.99 24.84 -46.41
N ARG A 250 10.69 25.58 -47.26
CA ARG A 250 10.65 25.39 -48.71
C ARG A 250 11.74 24.40 -49.10
N THR A 251 11.38 23.42 -49.92
CA THR A 251 12.32 22.40 -50.40
C THR A 251 12.24 22.33 -51.92
N LYS A 252 13.16 21.61 -52.57
CA LYS A 252 13.15 21.43 -54.03
C LYS A 252 11.85 20.79 -54.53
N ASN A 253 11.29 19.85 -53.76
CA ASN A 253 10.04 19.16 -54.09
C ASN A 253 8.79 19.94 -53.66
N PHE A 254 8.94 20.89 -52.74
CA PHE A 254 7.85 21.70 -52.18
C PHE A 254 8.26 23.18 -52.15
N PRO A 255 8.21 23.89 -53.30
CA PRO A 255 8.66 25.27 -53.43
C PRO A 255 7.78 26.27 -52.66
N GLU A 256 6.48 25.98 -52.54
CA GLU A 256 5.53 26.81 -51.76
C GLU A 256 5.78 26.69 -50.25
N GLY A 257 6.15 25.49 -49.81
CA GLY A 257 6.57 25.18 -48.45
C GLY A 257 5.77 24.02 -47.87
N VAL A 258 6.36 23.37 -46.87
CA VAL A 258 5.77 22.27 -46.10
C VAL A 258 6.21 22.39 -44.65
N PHE A 259 5.41 21.83 -43.75
CA PHE A 259 5.88 21.55 -42.41
C PHE A 259 6.81 20.33 -42.43
N LEU A 260 8.08 20.54 -42.11
CA LEU A 260 9.10 19.51 -42.04
C LEU A 260 9.49 19.26 -40.58
N CYS A 261 9.30 18.01 -40.13
CA CYS A 261 9.83 17.53 -38.86
C CYS A 261 11.23 16.91 -39.08
N PRO A 262 12.31 17.47 -38.52
CA PRO A 262 13.67 17.01 -38.79
C PRO A 262 14.02 15.67 -38.10
N CYS A 263 13.23 15.20 -37.13
CA CYS A 263 13.58 14.01 -36.35
C CYS A 263 13.51 12.71 -37.18
N HIS A 264 12.43 12.52 -37.94
CA HIS A 264 12.21 11.33 -38.78
C HIS A 264 11.60 11.70 -40.13
N LEU A 265 11.81 12.95 -40.57
CA LEU A 265 11.43 13.48 -41.88
C LEU A 265 9.93 13.39 -42.21
N SER A 266 9.05 13.48 -41.21
CA SER A 266 7.62 13.64 -41.47
C SER A 266 7.34 14.98 -42.15
N LEU A 267 6.62 14.93 -43.26
CA LEU A 267 6.22 16.07 -44.08
C LEU A 267 4.71 16.28 -43.99
N TYR A 268 4.30 17.53 -43.85
CA TYR A 268 2.90 17.92 -43.88
C TYR A 268 2.67 19.13 -44.78
N ASP A 269 1.52 19.18 -45.43
CA ASP A 269 1.08 20.36 -46.19
C ASP A 269 0.57 21.49 -45.27
N GLU A 270 0.08 22.58 -45.85
CA GLU A 270 -0.53 23.72 -45.16
C GLU A 270 -1.81 23.35 -44.37
N ALA A 271 -2.53 22.31 -44.81
CA ALA A 271 -3.67 21.73 -44.10
C ALA A 271 -3.23 20.78 -42.96
N GLY A 272 -1.92 20.56 -42.80
CA GLY A 272 -1.34 19.69 -41.80
C GLY A 272 -1.54 18.20 -42.08
N LYS A 273 -2.00 17.82 -43.27
CA LYS A 273 -2.13 16.43 -43.70
C LYS A 273 -0.75 15.84 -43.98
N VAL A 274 -0.59 14.57 -43.63
CA VAL A 274 0.67 13.85 -43.81
C VAL A 274 0.90 13.62 -45.30
N LEU A 275 2.01 14.16 -45.81
CA LEU A 275 2.47 13.92 -47.18
C LEU A 275 3.44 12.75 -47.24
N ASP A 276 4.34 12.64 -46.25
CA ASP A 276 5.36 11.61 -46.18
C ASP A 276 5.87 11.40 -44.74
N GLY A 277 6.57 10.29 -44.51
CA GLY A 277 7.22 9.92 -43.26
C GLY A 277 6.33 9.17 -42.26
N PRO A 278 6.85 8.87 -41.06
CA PRO A 278 6.25 7.90 -40.14
C PRO A 278 5.09 8.45 -39.27
N ALA A 279 4.63 9.67 -39.54
CA ALA A 279 3.61 10.29 -38.71
C ALA A 279 2.28 9.53 -38.81
N PRO A 280 1.67 9.10 -37.69
CA PRO A 280 0.49 8.25 -37.75
C PRO A 280 -0.81 9.01 -38.10
N ARG A 281 -0.79 10.34 -38.09
CA ARG A 281 -1.96 11.21 -38.29
C ARG A 281 -1.55 12.66 -38.65
N PRO A 282 -2.48 13.48 -39.18
CA PRO A 282 -2.28 14.91 -39.43
C PRO A 282 -1.93 15.73 -38.18
N LEU A 283 -1.42 16.95 -38.40
CA LEU A 283 -1.09 17.91 -37.35
C LEU A 283 -2.28 18.24 -36.45
N ASP A 284 -1.98 18.48 -35.18
CA ASP A 284 -2.98 18.73 -34.15
C ASP A 284 -3.52 20.16 -34.20
N VAL A 285 -4.76 20.32 -34.65
CA VAL A 285 -5.46 21.62 -34.59
C VAL A 285 -5.80 21.98 -33.13
N LEU A 286 -5.57 23.23 -32.75
CA LEU A 286 -5.86 23.77 -31.41
C LEU A 286 -7.12 24.66 -31.40
N PRO A 287 -7.75 24.90 -30.23
CA PRO A 287 -8.75 25.96 -30.09
C PRO A 287 -8.14 27.33 -30.37
N ILE A 288 -8.82 28.14 -31.18
CA ILE A 288 -8.41 29.52 -31.48
C ILE A 288 -9.58 30.48 -31.32
N ASP A 289 -9.28 31.61 -30.70
CA ASP A 289 -10.12 32.80 -30.64
C ASP A 289 -9.31 33.99 -31.15
N VAL A 290 -9.89 34.76 -32.08
CA VAL A 290 -9.26 35.95 -32.64
C VAL A 290 -10.17 37.13 -32.33
N ASN A 291 -9.68 38.07 -31.52
CA ASN A 291 -10.46 39.24 -31.14
C ASN A 291 -10.49 40.30 -32.26
N ALA A 292 -11.31 41.34 -32.08
CA ALA A 292 -11.42 42.44 -33.05
C ALA A 292 -10.10 43.25 -33.24
N ALA A 293 -9.19 43.22 -32.26
CA ALA A 293 -7.87 43.84 -32.38
C ALA A 293 -6.85 42.96 -33.14
N GLY A 294 -7.25 41.74 -33.53
CA GLY A 294 -6.40 40.77 -34.21
C GLY A 294 -5.52 39.95 -33.27
N ASP A 295 -5.71 40.03 -31.95
CA ASP A 295 -4.98 39.17 -31.01
C ASP A 295 -5.48 37.74 -31.11
N ILE A 296 -4.53 36.82 -31.25
CA ILE A 296 -4.76 35.40 -31.33
C ILE A 296 -4.62 34.84 -29.92
N LYS A 297 -5.70 34.25 -29.43
CA LYS A 297 -5.73 33.45 -28.21
C LYS A 297 -5.91 31.99 -28.56
N ILE A 298 -5.30 31.12 -27.77
CA ILE A 298 -5.47 29.67 -27.89
C ILE A 298 -5.62 29.02 -26.52
N ILE A 299 -6.10 27.78 -26.53
CA ILE A 299 -5.90 26.83 -25.44
C ILE A 299 -4.82 25.86 -25.91
N ASP A 300 -3.71 25.76 -25.18
CA ASP A 300 -2.64 24.82 -25.51
C ASP A 300 -2.99 23.44 -25.00
N ILE A 301 -3.58 22.68 -25.92
CA ILE A 301 -3.94 21.27 -25.75
C ILE A 301 -2.76 20.43 -26.20
N GLU A 302 -2.28 19.55 -25.32
CA GLU A 302 -1.33 18.52 -25.67
C GLU A 302 -2.06 17.25 -26.10
N TYR A 303 -1.56 16.60 -27.15
CA TYR A 303 -2.07 15.31 -27.60
C TYR A 303 -0.97 14.26 -27.54
N LYS A 304 -1.36 13.02 -27.29
CA LYS A 304 -0.46 11.87 -27.28
C LYS A 304 0.16 11.68 -28.66
N ALA A 305 1.50 11.63 -28.70
CA ALA A 305 2.26 11.30 -29.90
C ALA A 305 2.33 9.77 -30.09
N GLY A 306 2.61 9.34 -31.32
CA GLY A 306 2.84 7.94 -31.68
C GLY A 306 1.57 7.10 -31.85
N VAL A 307 0.39 7.72 -31.76
CA VAL A 307 -0.91 7.05 -31.89
C VAL A 307 -1.73 7.67 -33.03
N LYS A 308 -2.51 6.86 -33.73
CA LYS A 308 -3.40 7.30 -34.82
C LYS A 308 -4.58 8.14 -34.31
N ASN A 309 -5.05 7.86 -33.10
CA ASN A 309 -6.17 8.57 -32.49
C ASN A 309 -5.68 9.84 -31.79
N GLN A 310 -6.44 10.93 -31.92
CA GLN A 310 -6.16 12.18 -31.22
C GLN A 310 -6.62 12.04 -29.76
N ILE A 311 -5.68 11.73 -28.86
CA ILE A 311 -5.94 11.56 -27.42
C ILE A 311 -5.33 12.75 -26.68
N ARG A 312 -6.18 13.57 -26.06
CA ARG A 312 -5.77 14.72 -25.25
C ARG A 312 -5.04 14.27 -23.99
N LEU A 313 -3.92 14.92 -23.68
CA LEU A 313 -3.17 14.79 -22.45
C LEU A 313 -3.56 15.92 -21.47
N LEU A 314 -3.31 15.66 -20.18
CA LEU A 314 -3.66 16.50 -19.03
C LEU A 314 -3.34 17.99 -19.22
#